data_AF-A0A1H6X2W4-F1
#
_entry.id   AF-A0A1H6X2W4-F1
#
_cell.length_a   1.000
_cell.length_b   1.000
_cell.length_c   1.000
_cell.angle_alpha   90.00
_cell.angle_beta   90.00
_cell.angle_gamma   90.00
#
_symmetry.space_group_name_H-M   'P 1'
#
loop_
_entity.id
_entity.type
_entity.pdbx_description
1 polymer ?
#
loop_
_entity_poly.entity_id
_entity_poly.type
_entity_poly.pdbx_seq_one_letter_code
_entity_poly.pdbx_strand_id
1 'polypeptide(L)'
;MLSKRLGYKLYDLDEETKKQFHMTLEEFVNTRDLRWRDKQRGHIINKLLKSNENMVIAITPISYAETFISNIFKDNILVLELYDTAENIFSRLIFSDENDNAYEDDEYKNKYKNHYIREIQADLNWYGMVNTLIGIQERVFMNNDTPDQVVERIITQYNLDHSD
;
A
#
# COMPACT_ATOMS: atom_id res chain seq x y z
N MET A 1 11.68 0.66 -4.80
CA MET A 1 12.64 1.34 -5.71
C MET A 1 12.70 2.83 -5.45
N LEU A 2 11.56 3.53 -5.30
CA LEU A 2 11.52 4.95 -4.93
C LEU A 2 12.41 5.31 -3.73
N SER A 3 12.25 4.59 -2.61
CA SER A 3 13.07 4.81 -1.40
C SER A 3 14.57 4.73 -1.67
N LYS A 4 15.02 3.76 -2.48
CA LYS A 4 16.43 3.61 -2.87
C LYS A 4 16.90 4.79 -3.71
N ARG A 5 16.08 5.25 -4.67
CA ARG A 5 16.39 6.38 -5.56
C ARG A 5 16.48 7.70 -4.80
N LEU A 6 15.68 7.86 -3.74
CA LEU A 6 15.70 9.02 -2.84
C LEU A 6 16.74 8.90 -1.69
N GLY A 7 17.37 7.74 -1.51
CA GLY A 7 18.23 7.48 -0.36
C GLY A 7 17.47 7.41 0.98
N TYR A 8 16.17 7.15 0.96
CA TYR A 8 15.30 7.10 2.13
C TYR A 8 15.10 5.69 2.65
N LYS A 9 14.76 5.56 3.94
CA LYS A 9 14.37 4.29 4.53
C LYS A 9 12.97 3.89 4.07
N LEU A 10 12.79 2.62 3.72
CA LEU A 10 11.49 2.03 3.40
C LEU A 10 10.91 1.34 4.63
N TYR A 11 9.64 1.63 4.92
CA TYR A 11 8.83 0.88 5.86
C TYR A 11 7.67 0.27 5.11
N ASP A 12 7.55 -1.05 5.18
CA ASP A 12 6.39 -1.79 4.67
C ASP A 12 5.42 -2.02 5.85
N LEU A 13 4.19 -1.53 5.73
CA LEU A 13 3.24 -1.57 6.84
C LEU A 13 2.89 -3.00 7.26
N ASP A 14 2.86 -3.96 6.33
CA ASP A 14 2.57 -5.34 6.66
C ASP A 14 3.76 -5.97 7.41
N GLU A 15 5.00 -5.68 7.01
CA GLU A 15 6.20 -6.11 7.75
C GLU A 15 6.29 -5.46 9.14
N GLU A 16 5.97 -4.16 9.26
CA GLU A 16 5.91 -3.49 10.57
C GLU A 16 4.77 -4.05 11.45
N THR A 17 3.67 -4.50 10.85
CA THR A 17 2.58 -5.20 11.55
C THR A 17 3.06 -6.53 12.11
N LYS A 18 3.68 -7.39 11.28
CA LYS A 18 4.26 -8.67 11.72
C LYS A 18 5.25 -8.48 12.86
N LYS A 19 6.18 -7.52 12.74
CA LYS A 19 7.17 -7.20 13.79
C LYS A 19 6.53 -6.75 15.09
N GLN A 20 5.51 -5.90 15.04
CA GLN A 20 4.88 -5.37 16.24
C GLN A 20 4.11 -6.45 17.01
N PHE A 21 3.41 -7.33 16.29
CA PHE A 21 2.52 -8.31 16.90
C PHE A 21 3.08 -9.72 17.00
N HIS A 22 4.26 -9.97 16.41
CA HIS A 22 4.94 -11.27 16.41
C HIS A 22 4.07 -12.41 15.85
N MET A 23 3.34 -12.12 14.76
CA MET A 23 2.42 -13.05 14.09
C MET A 23 2.49 -12.88 12.55
N THR A 24 1.97 -13.86 11.80
CA THR A 24 1.84 -13.77 10.33
C THR A 24 0.72 -12.79 9.94
N LEU A 25 0.66 -12.38 8.67
CA LEU A 25 -0.46 -11.57 8.19
C LEU A 25 -1.76 -12.38 8.18
N GLU A 26 -1.69 -13.66 7.83
CA GLU A 26 -2.85 -14.56 7.87
C GLU A 26 -3.42 -14.61 9.30
N GLU A 27 -2.59 -14.77 10.32
CA GLU A 27 -3.04 -14.74 11.72
C GLU A 27 -3.60 -13.37 12.10
N PHE A 28 -2.95 -12.27 11.68
CA PHE A 28 -3.41 -10.91 11.97
C PHE A 28 -4.78 -10.60 11.34
N VAL A 29 -5.00 -11.02 10.09
CA VAL A 29 -6.27 -10.87 9.39
C VAL A 29 -7.35 -11.68 10.08
N ASN A 30 -7.06 -12.88 10.56
CA ASN A 30 -8.05 -13.73 11.24
C ASN A 30 -8.25 -13.41 12.72
N THR A 31 -7.43 -12.53 13.32
CA THR A 31 -7.48 -12.21 14.75
C THR A 31 -8.77 -11.49 15.14
N ARG A 32 -9.14 -10.43 14.41
CA ARG A 32 -10.28 -9.55 14.71
C ARG A 32 -10.83 -8.88 13.47
N ASP A 33 -11.94 -8.15 13.63
CA ASP A 33 -12.57 -7.40 12.56
C ASP A 33 -11.65 -6.35 11.91
N LEU A 34 -12.02 -5.94 10.69
CA LEU A 34 -11.29 -4.99 9.88
C LEU A 34 -11.02 -3.66 10.61
N ARG A 35 -11.99 -3.16 11.39
CA ARG A 35 -11.86 -1.88 12.09
C ARG A 35 -10.79 -1.95 13.17
N TRP A 36 -10.71 -3.06 13.90
CA TRP A 36 -9.64 -3.28 14.86
C TRP A 36 -8.28 -3.35 14.17
N ARG A 37 -8.18 -4.08 13.05
CA ARG A 37 -6.94 -4.23 12.28
C ARG A 37 -6.44 -2.89 11.75
N ASP A 38 -7.32 -2.10 11.16
CA ASP A 38 -7.01 -0.77 10.63
C ASP A 38 -6.60 0.21 11.74
N LYS A 39 -7.23 0.12 12.91
CA LYS A 39 -6.79 0.88 14.09
C LYS A 39 -5.37 0.52 14.52
N GLN A 40 -5.01 -0.77 14.54
CA GLN A 40 -3.65 -1.19 14.89
C GLN A 40 -2.62 -0.68 13.87
N ARG A 41 -2.90 -0.85 12.57
CA ARG A 41 -2.09 -0.31 11.48
C ARG A 41 -1.95 1.21 11.55
N GLY A 42 -3.03 1.92 11.89
CA GLY A 42 -3.00 3.36 12.13
C GLY A 42 -2.10 3.78 13.30
N HIS A 43 -2.02 2.99 14.37
CA HIS A 43 -1.08 3.22 15.45
C HIS A 43 0.39 3.05 15.01
N ILE A 44 0.67 2.07 14.14
CA ILE A 44 2.00 1.87 13.54
C ILE A 44 2.37 3.07 12.66
N ILE A 45 1.46 3.50 11.77
CA ILE A 45 1.66 4.68 10.90
C ILE A 45 1.99 5.91 11.75
N ASN A 46 1.21 6.21 12.78
CA ASN A 46 1.47 7.34 13.67
C ASN A 46 2.80 7.25 14.41
N LYS A 47 3.27 6.04 14.74
CA LYS A 47 4.58 5.84 15.36
C LYS A 47 5.70 6.16 14.38
N LEU A 48 5.57 5.72 13.12
CA LEU A 48 6.54 6.02 12.06
C LEU A 48 6.59 7.52 11.75
N LEU A 49 5.43 8.18 11.63
CA LEU A 49 5.32 9.61 11.37
C LEU A 49 5.87 10.52 12.50
N LYS A 50 6.19 9.98 13.68
CA LYS A 50 6.85 10.71 14.76
C LYS A 50 8.38 10.71 14.66
N SER A 51 8.95 9.94 13.73
CA SER A 51 10.40 9.99 13.48
C SER A 51 10.78 11.29 12.77
N ASN A 52 12.00 11.77 12.99
CA ASN A 52 12.55 12.94 12.30
C ASN A 52 13.34 12.57 11.02
N GLU A 53 13.18 11.35 10.53
CA GLU A 53 13.89 10.83 9.35
C GLU A 53 13.01 10.93 8.09
N ASN A 54 13.65 11.23 6.95
CA ASN A 54 13.03 11.08 5.64
C ASN A 54 12.78 9.59 5.33
N MET A 55 11.56 9.26 4.94
CA MET A 55 11.15 7.87 4.72
C MET A 55 10.11 7.73 3.61
N VAL A 56 9.99 6.52 3.10
CA VAL A 56 8.87 6.07 2.28
C VAL A 56 8.12 4.99 3.07
N ILE A 57 6.81 5.11 3.17
CA ILE A 57 5.96 4.11 3.83
C ILE A 57 5.06 3.48 2.76
N ALA A 58 5.20 2.17 2.55
CA ALA A 58 4.26 1.40 1.74
C ALA A 58 3.08 0.99 2.62
N ILE A 59 1.90 1.53 2.31
CA ILE A 59 0.68 1.34 3.10
C ILE A 59 -0.26 0.40 2.33
N THR A 60 -0.62 -0.72 2.96
CA THR A 60 -1.71 -1.58 2.49
C THR A 60 -3.05 -0.82 2.56
N PRO A 61 -4.04 -1.09 1.70
CA PRO A 61 -5.32 -0.38 1.74
C PRO A 61 -5.97 -0.42 3.13
N ILE A 62 -6.47 0.74 3.60
CA ILE A 62 -7.11 0.91 4.92
C ILE A 62 -8.50 1.50 4.72
N SER A 63 -9.52 0.91 5.36
CA SER A 63 -10.90 1.42 5.35
C SER A 63 -11.15 2.45 6.45
N TYR A 64 -10.57 2.22 7.63
CA TYR A 64 -10.79 3.02 8.84
C TYR A 64 -9.54 3.84 9.19
N ALA A 65 -9.43 5.03 8.59
CA ALA A 65 -8.26 5.90 8.71
C ALA A 65 -8.28 6.85 9.93
N GLU A 66 -9.31 6.81 10.78
CA GLU A 66 -9.55 7.80 11.85
C GLU A 66 -8.36 7.94 12.81
N THR A 67 -7.56 6.88 12.95
CA THR A 67 -6.41 6.86 13.85
C THR A 67 -5.27 7.74 13.36
N PHE A 68 -5.06 7.89 12.05
CA PHE A 68 -3.86 8.54 11.49
C PHE A 68 -4.15 9.67 10.49
N ILE A 69 -5.40 9.86 10.07
CA ILE A 69 -5.78 10.83 9.03
C ILE A 69 -5.25 12.25 9.29
N SER A 70 -5.30 12.74 10.52
CA SER A 70 -4.80 14.08 10.86
C SER A 70 -3.29 14.22 10.78
N ASN A 71 -2.54 13.11 10.76
CA ASN A 71 -1.09 13.13 10.73
C ASN A 71 -0.49 13.00 9.33
N ILE A 72 -1.26 12.56 8.32
CA ILE A 72 -0.76 12.35 6.96
C ILE A 72 -0.88 13.58 6.05
N PHE A 73 -1.66 14.59 6.45
CA PHE A 73 -1.83 15.85 5.69
C PHE A 73 -0.98 17.00 6.24
N LYS A 74 0.25 16.70 6.68
CA LYS A 74 1.21 17.74 7.08
C LYS A 74 2.01 18.17 5.86
N ASP A 75 2.45 19.43 5.83
CA ASP A 75 3.15 20.05 4.68
C ASP A 75 4.40 19.28 4.22
N ASN A 76 5.02 18.48 5.09
CA ASN A 76 6.21 17.68 4.80
C ASN A 76 5.91 16.23 4.40
N ILE A 77 4.66 15.89 4.11
CA ILE A 77 4.23 14.53 3.74
C ILE A 77 3.55 14.56 2.38
N LEU A 78 4.07 13.75 1.45
CA LEU A 78 3.43 13.44 0.17
C LEU A 78 2.72 12.09 0.28
N VAL A 79 1.40 12.09 0.14
CA VAL A 79 0.58 10.87 0.13
C VAL A 79 0.20 10.56 -1.32
N LEU A 80 0.59 9.39 -1.84
CA LEU A 80 0.30 8.97 -3.20
C LEU A 80 -0.55 7.71 -3.20
N GLU A 81 -1.68 7.75 -3.90
CA GLU A 81 -2.41 6.54 -4.27
C GLU A 81 -1.79 5.94 -5.54
N LEU A 82 -1.23 4.73 -5.44
CA LEU A 82 -0.85 3.95 -6.61
C LEU A 82 -2.08 3.23 -7.16
N TYR A 83 -2.44 3.54 -8.40
CA TYR A 83 -3.68 3.06 -9.03
C TYR A 83 -3.40 2.32 -10.33
N ASP A 84 -4.19 1.30 -10.65
CA ASP A 84 -4.14 0.63 -11.94
C ASP A 84 -5.49 -0.04 -12.26
N THR A 85 -5.60 -0.60 -13.48
CA THR A 85 -6.74 -1.42 -13.88
C THR A 85 -6.77 -2.74 -13.11
N ALA A 86 -7.97 -3.31 -12.95
CA ALA A 86 -8.15 -4.61 -12.30
C ALA A 86 -7.37 -5.72 -13.02
N GLU A 87 -7.28 -5.66 -14.35
CA GLU A 87 -6.54 -6.59 -15.19
C GLU A 87 -5.02 -6.50 -14.96
N ASN A 88 -4.49 -5.29 -14.85
CA ASN A 88 -3.06 -5.09 -14.58
C ASN A 88 -2.71 -5.54 -13.15
N ILE A 89 -3.58 -5.28 -12.17
CA ILE A 89 -3.41 -5.79 -10.80
C ILE A 89 -3.47 -7.32 -10.80
N PHE A 90 -4.47 -7.92 -11.46
CA PHE A 90 -4.58 -9.37 -11.60
C PHE A 90 -3.32 -10.00 -12.19
N SER A 91 -2.74 -9.39 -13.23
CA SER A 91 -1.51 -9.92 -13.85
C SER A 91 -0.35 -10.03 -12.86
N ARG A 92 -0.27 -9.11 -11.89
CA ARG A 92 0.77 -9.03 -10.85
C ARG A 92 0.41 -9.74 -9.54
N LEU A 93 -0.79 -10.34 -9.45
CA LEU A 93 -1.24 -11.04 -8.26
C LEU A 93 -0.31 -12.21 -7.94
N ILE A 94 0.14 -12.27 -6.68
CA ILE A 94 0.97 -13.33 -6.10
C ILE A 94 0.18 -13.93 -4.94
N PHE A 95 0.20 -15.25 -4.79
CA PHE A 95 -0.42 -15.94 -3.67
C PHE A 95 0.59 -16.23 -2.57
N SER A 96 0.12 -16.34 -1.33
CA SER A 96 0.92 -16.75 -0.18
C SER A 96 0.23 -17.86 0.60
N ASP A 97 1.02 -18.70 1.26
CA ASP A 97 0.53 -19.68 2.23
C ASP A 97 0.24 -19.03 3.60
N GLU A 98 -0.20 -19.83 4.57
CA GLU A 98 -0.50 -19.37 5.94
C GLU A 98 0.71 -18.84 6.72
N ASN A 99 1.92 -19.11 6.23
CA ASN A 99 3.19 -18.65 6.78
C ASN A 99 3.74 -17.43 6.02
N ASP A 100 2.91 -16.78 5.20
CA ASP A 100 3.25 -15.66 4.33
C ASP A 100 4.32 -16.00 3.26
N ASN A 101 4.52 -17.27 2.93
CA ASN A 101 5.45 -17.65 1.85
C ASN A 101 4.76 -17.52 0.50
N ALA A 102 5.34 -16.70 -0.38
CA ALA A 102 4.84 -16.53 -1.74
C ALA A 102 5.01 -17.82 -2.57
N TYR A 103 4.01 -18.15 -3.38
CA TYR A 103 4.08 -19.23 -4.37
C TYR A 103 3.34 -18.85 -5.67
N GLU A 104 3.71 -19.54 -6.74
CA GLU A 104 3.09 -19.37 -8.06
C GLU A 104 2.10 -20.50 -8.33
N ASP A 105 0.86 -20.14 -8.69
CA ASP A 105 -0.15 -21.07 -9.17
C ASP A 105 -0.97 -20.40 -10.29
N ASP A 106 -0.31 -20.27 -11.44
CA ASP A 106 -0.89 -19.63 -12.62
C ASP A 106 -2.10 -20.41 -13.17
N GLU A 107 -2.13 -21.74 -13.01
CA GLU A 107 -3.25 -22.55 -13.46
C GLU A 107 -4.51 -22.19 -12.66
N TYR A 108 -4.41 -22.19 -11.33
CA TYR A 108 -5.52 -21.79 -10.45
C TYR A 108 -5.90 -20.32 -10.65
N LYS A 109 -4.92 -19.42 -10.66
CA LYS A 109 -5.11 -17.98 -10.88
C LYS A 109 -5.91 -17.71 -12.15
N ASN A 110 -5.53 -18.34 -13.27
CA ASN A 110 -6.22 -18.14 -14.55
C ASN A 110 -7.58 -18.85 -14.61
N LYS A 111 -7.74 -20.02 -13.97
CA LYS A 111 -9.03 -20.71 -13.85
C LYS A 111 -10.09 -19.86 -13.16
N TYR A 112 -9.71 -19.06 -12.17
CA TYR A 112 -10.62 -18.18 -11.41
C TYR A 112 -10.48 -16.69 -11.77
N LYS A 113 -9.89 -16.36 -12.92
CA LYS A 113 -9.63 -14.98 -13.36
C LYS A 113 -10.82 -14.03 -13.21
N ASN A 114 -12.01 -14.44 -13.68
CA ASN A 114 -13.23 -13.62 -13.60
C ASN A 114 -13.72 -13.38 -12.17
N HIS A 115 -13.38 -14.27 -11.23
CA HIS A 115 -13.65 -14.03 -9.81
C HIS A 115 -12.68 -12.98 -9.28
N TYR A 116 -11.36 -13.17 -9.47
CA TYR A 116 -10.36 -12.22 -8.98
C TYR A 116 -10.52 -10.81 -9.56
N ILE A 117 -10.80 -10.67 -10.86
CA ILE A 117 -11.04 -9.35 -11.46
C ILE A 117 -12.23 -8.65 -10.79
N ARG A 118 -13.30 -9.38 -10.47
CA ARG A 118 -14.47 -8.81 -9.77
C ARG A 118 -14.14 -8.38 -8.34
N GLU A 119 -13.40 -9.19 -7.60
CA GLU A 119 -12.95 -8.84 -6.23
C GLU A 119 -12.03 -7.62 -6.26
N ILE A 120 -11.03 -7.61 -7.13
CA ILE A 120 -10.12 -6.46 -7.32
C ILE A 120 -10.91 -5.20 -7.69
N GLN A 121 -11.91 -5.31 -8.58
CA GLN A 121 -12.76 -4.17 -8.93
C GLN A 121 -13.58 -3.66 -7.73
N ALA A 122 -14.08 -4.57 -6.89
CA ALA A 122 -14.78 -4.19 -5.66
C ALA A 122 -13.85 -3.46 -4.69
N ASP A 123 -12.62 -3.94 -4.52
CA ASP A 123 -11.59 -3.28 -3.71
C ASP A 123 -11.22 -1.90 -4.27
N LEU A 124 -10.97 -1.79 -5.58
CA LEU A 124 -10.69 -0.50 -6.22
C LEU A 124 -11.82 0.52 -5.99
N ASN A 125 -13.08 0.08 -6.07
CA ASN A 125 -14.23 0.94 -5.81
C ASN A 125 -14.30 1.36 -4.34
N TRP A 126 -14.13 0.40 -3.42
CA TRP A 126 -14.23 0.65 -1.99
C TRP A 126 -13.10 1.55 -1.49
N TYR A 127 -11.85 1.18 -1.74
CA TYR A 127 -10.70 1.95 -1.28
C TYR A 127 -10.53 3.25 -2.05
N GLY A 128 -10.90 3.31 -3.34
CA GLY A 128 -10.94 4.55 -4.10
C GLY A 128 -11.94 5.55 -3.49
N MET A 129 -13.12 5.08 -3.06
CA MET A 129 -14.08 5.89 -2.31
C MET A 129 -13.49 6.35 -0.97
N VAL A 130 -12.88 5.45 -0.19
CA VAL A 130 -12.25 5.79 1.11
C VAL A 130 -11.15 6.84 0.93
N ASN A 131 -10.22 6.63 -0.01
CA ASN A 131 -9.13 7.56 -0.32
C ASN A 131 -9.67 8.95 -0.66
N THR A 132 -10.74 9.02 -1.47
CA THR A 132 -11.43 10.27 -1.81
C THR A 132 -12.04 10.93 -0.56
N LEU A 133 -12.73 10.15 0.29
CA LEU A 133 -13.39 10.65 1.50
C LEU A 133 -12.39 11.21 2.52
N ILE A 134 -11.22 10.60 2.64
CA ILE A 134 -10.19 11.06 3.58
C ILE A 134 -9.34 12.20 3.01
N GLY A 135 -9.50 12.54 1.73
CA GLY A 135 -8.86 13.69 1.10
C GLY A 135 -7.53 13.40 0.40
N ILE A 136 -7.24 12.14 0.04
CA ILE A 136 -6.11 11.84 -0.85
C ILE A 136 -6.44 12.36 -2.25
N GLN A 137 -5.60 13.27 -2.75
CA GLN A 137 -5.79 13.92 -4.05
C GLN A 137 -4.86 13.37 -5.12
N GLU A 138 -3.65 12.99 -4.71
CA GLU A 138 -2.58 12.59 -5.61
C GLU A 138 -2.68 11.11 -5.95
N ARG A 139 -2.82 10.83 -7.25
CA ARG A 139 -2.92 9.48 -7.79
C ARG A 139 -1.91 9.28 -8.90
N VAL A 140 -1.17 8.18 -8.83
CA VAL A 140 -0.21 7.77 -9.84
C VAL A 140 -0.71 6.49 -10.49
N PHE A 141 -1.04 6.59 -11.77
CA PHE A 141 -1.38 5.43 -12.57
C PHE A 141 -0.13 4.61 -12.85
N MET A 142 -0.16 3.31 -12.54
CA MET A 142 0.94 2.39 -12.76
C MET A 142 1.04 1.99 -14.24
N ASN A 143 -0.09 1.89 -14.95
CA ASN A 143 -0.18 1.58 -16.38
C ASN A 143 0.57 0.31 -16.82
N ASN A 144 0.79 -0.64 -15.91
CA ASN A 144 1.68 -1.78 -16.12
C ASN A 144 3.12 -1.42 -16.56
N ASP A 145 3.55 -0.18 -16.30
CA ASP A 145 4.93 0.26 -16.53
C ASP A 145 5.88 -0.47 -15.57
N THR A 146 7.17 -0.52 -15.94
CA THR A 146 8.17 -1.08 -15.02
C THR A 146 8.28 -0.21 -13.76
N PRO A 147 8.65 -0.80 -12.62
CA PRO A 147 8.89 -0.04 -11.40
C PRO A 147 9.84 1.16 -11.56
N ASP A 148 10.89 1.05 -12.40
CA ASP A 148 11.80 2.16 -12.67
C ASP A 148 11.12 3.32 -13.41
N GLN A 149 10.29 3.02 -14.42
CA GLN A 149 9.53 4.04 -15.16
C GLN A 149 8.55 4.78 -14.25
N VAL A 150 7.86 4.05 -13.36
CA VAL A 150 6.94 4.65 -12.38
C VAL A 150 7.70 5.55 -11.41
N VAL A 151 8.87 5.09 -10.91
CA VAL A 151 9.70 5.88 -9.98
C VAL A 151 10.17 7.18 -10.62
N GLU A 152 10.71 7.14 -11.83
CA GLU A 152 11.16 8.34 -12.53
C GLU A 152 10.00 9.31 -12.81
N ARG A 153 8.80 8.78 -13.13
CA ARG A 153 7.58 9.61 -13.26
C ARG A 153 7.20 10.28 -11.93
N ILE A 154 7.18 9.55 -10.83
CA ILE A 154 6.88 10.10 -9.49
C ILE A 154 7.87 11.21 -9.14
N ILE A 155 9.16 10.95 -9.31
CA ILE A 155 10.22 11.90 -8.99
C ILE A 155 10.07 13.19 -9.82
N THR A 156 9.84 13.04 -11.13
CA THR A 156 9.67 14.18 -12.04
C THR A 156 8.40 14.97 -11.73
N GLN A 157 7.27 14.28 -11.53
CA GLN A 157 5.97 14.91 -11.32
C GLN A 157 5.90 15.69 -10.00
N TYR A 158 6.53 15.18 -8.96
CA TYR A 158 6.50 15.76 -7.61
C TYR A 158 7.80 16.48 -7.22
N ASN A 159 8.73 16.65 -8.17
CA ASN A 159 10.02 17.31 -8.00
C ASN A 159 10.79 16.80 -6.76
N LEU A 160 10.92 15.47 -6.65
CA LEU A 160 11.54 14.80 -5.49
C LEU A 160 13.05 14.61 -5.62
N ASP A 161 13.63 14.90 -6.79
CA ASP A 161 15.08 14.88 -6.94
C ASP A 161 15.68 16.03 -6.11
N HIS A 162 16.62 15.69 -5.23
CA HIS A 162 17.41 16.66 -4.49
C HIS A 162 18.38 17.35 -5.44
N SER A 163 17.88 18.35 -6.17
CA SER A 163 18.71 19.42 -6.70
C SER A 163 18.70 20.57 -5.69
N ASP A 164 19.56 20.45 -4.68
CA ASP A 164 20.23 21.62 -4.10
C ASP A 164 21.40 22.03 -5.01
#